data_AF-A0AAZ3RPS4-F1
#
_entry.id   AF-A0AAZ3RPS4-F1
#
_cell.length_a   1.000
_cell.length_b   1.000
_cell.length_c   1.000
_cell.angle_alpha   90.00
_cell.angle_beta   90.00
_cell.angle_gamma   90.00
#
_symmetry.space_group_name_H-M   'P 1'
#
loop_
_entity.id
_entity.type
_entity.pdbx_description
1 polymer ?
#
loop_
_entity_poly.entity_id
_entity_poly.type
_entity_poly.pdbx_seq_one_letter_code
_entity_poly.pdbx_strand_id
1 'polypeptide(L)'
;MRIYSVCMLCSLIISSTASDTGVQPIVALVGDDVILPCTLRHTVSAVYQSIEWQRPDLKPKEVHLYRDEKDDLVLQNPVFRGRTSLFKEELENGNTSLKLTRVKLSDAGNYTCYIPLLNHQKTIIQLLVGAVSRPVIIIEGMEGDEVVLRCEAEGCYPEPVMEWCDAQGRVLPAAGPTETSRDREGCYTVTSHVIVPKSDNNTFTCRVQQLEIKHMKERRVHVPDQMFPKTCWLTVLVTVLVTVLVEAVAVGLYLLMKKWILTFRKEAWTSLMKNKETTKNEEDEASVLSLSSV
;
A
#
# COMPACT_ATOMS: atom_id res chain seq x y z
N MET A 1 -57.77 32.36 11.75
CA MET A 1 -57.37 31.76 13.04
C MET A 1 -57.08 30.29 12.76
N ARG A 2 -55.82 29.89 12.42
CA ARG A 2 -54.77 29.44 13.35
C ARG A 2 -55.34 28.36 14.28
N ILE A 3 -54.96 27.08 14.23
CA ILE A 3 -53.62 26.52 14.36
C ILE A 3 -53.59 25.08 13.82
N TYR A 4 -52.49 24.73 13.14
CA TYR A 4 -52.10 23.36 12.78
C TYR A 4 -51.80 22.56 14.05
N SER A 5 -52.52 21.46 14.29
CA SER A 5 -52.16 20.48 15.32
C SER A 5 -51.24 19.44 14.69
N VAL A 6 -49.97 19.80 14.50
CA VAL A 6 -48.89 18.83 14.26
C VAL A 6 -48.41 18.43 15.65
N CYS A 7 -48.98 17.34 16.18
CA CYS A 7 -48.48 16.70 17.38
C CYS A 7 -47.18 15.98 17.00
N MET A 8 -46.07 16.72 17.11
CA MET A 8 -44.72 16.22 16.94
C MET A 8 -44.40 15.34 18.14
N LEU A 9 -44.72 14.05 18.05
CA LEU A 9 -44.19 13.03 18.96
C LEU A 9 -42.70 12.87 18.63
N CYS A 10 -41.86 13.72 19.23
CA CYS A 10 -40.45 13.42 19.43
C CYS A 10 -40.37 12.24 20.40
N SER A 11 -40.40 11.02 19.86
CA SER A 11 -39.93 9.85 20.56
C SER A 11 -38.43 10.05 20.79
N LEU A 12 -38.07 10.54 21.98
CA LEU A 12 -36.75 10.38 22.54
C LEU A 12 -36.51 8.87 22.65
N ILE A 13 -36.00 8.27 21.58
CA ILE A 13 -35.30 7.00 21.70
C ILE A 13 -34.02 7.37 22.45
N ILE A 14 -34.10 7.29 23.78
CA ILE A 14 -32.91 7.07 24.59
C ILE A 14 -32.45 5.69 24.14
N SER A 15 -31.59 5.66 23.10
CA SER A 15 -30.75 4.51 22.85
C SER A 15 -29.88 4.42 24.09
N SER A 16 -30.35 3.65 25.07
CA SER A 16 -29.48 3.11 26.10
C SER A 16 -28.41 2.39 25.32
N THR A 17 -27.25 3.01 25.14
CA THR A 17 -26.05 2.23 24.89
C THR A 17 -26.00 1.29 26.06
N ALA A 18 -26.30 0.02 25.79
CA ALA A 18 -25.87 -1.04 26.67
C ALA A 18 -24.42 -0.70 26.97
N SER A 19 -24.13 -0.40 28.23
CA SER A 19 -22.77 -0.35 28.72
C SER A 19 -22.25 -1.75 28.49
N ASP A 20 -21.66 -1.96 27.31
CA ASP A 20 -20.82 -3.10 27.05
C ASP A 20 -19.79 -3.01 28.16
N THR A 21 -19.91 -3.91 29.13
CA THR A 21 -18.90 -4.11 30.16
C THR A 21 -17.73 -4.83 29.48
N GLY A 22 -17.24 -4.22 28.40
CA GLY A 22 -16.18 -4.69 27.55
C GLY A 22 -14.89 -4.42 28.29
N VAL A 23 -14.46 -5.39 29.09
CA VAL A 23 -13.09 -5.43 29.59
C VAL A 23 -12.19 -5.37 28.36
N GLN A 24 -11.52 -4.24 28.17
CA GLN A 24 -10.64 -4.05 27.02
C GLN A 24 -9.51 -5.08 27.08
N PRO A 25 -9.26 -5.85 26.00
CA PRO A 25 -8.20 -6.83 26.00
C PRO A 25 -6.84 -6.15 26.15
N ILE A 26 -5.91 -6.82 26.83
CA ILE A 26 -4.51 -6.42 26.88
C ILE A 26 -3.83 -6.94 25.62
N VAL A 27 -3.07 -6.07 24.96
CA VAL A 27 -2.31 -6.41 23.75
C VAL A 27 -0.83 -6.45 24.09
N ALA A 28 -0.14 -7.50 23.67
CA ALA A 28 1.32 -7.62 23.77
C ALA A 28 1.91 -8.11 22.45
N LEU A 29 3.15 -7.72 22.16
CA LEU A 29 3.88 -8.28 21.02
C LEU A 29 4.74 -9.46 21.45
N VAL A 30 5.00 -10.38 20.53
CA VAL A 30 5.94 -11.49 20.76
C VAL A 30 7.30 -10.93 21.17
N GLY A 31 7.85 -11.47 22.25
CA GLY A 31 9.13 -11.05 22.83
C GLY A 31 9.01 -9.99 23.93
N ASP A 32 7.91 -9.25 23.99
CA ASP A 32 7.70 -8.22 25.02
C ASP A 32 7.43 -8.82 26.41
N ASP A 33 7.51 -7.98 27.43
CA ASP A 33 6.95 -8.24 28.75
C ASP A 33 5.56 -7.59 28.86
N VAL A 34 4.59 -8.26 29.49
CA VAL A 34 3.23 -7.75 29.69
C VAL A 34 2.81 -7.85 31.15
N ILE A 35 1.95 -6.93 31.58
CA ILE A 35 1.33 -6.95 32.91
C ILE A 35 -0.15 -7.24 32.73
N LEU A 36 -0.63 -8.29 33.39
CA LEU A 36 -2.04 -8.61 33.49
C LEU A 36 -2.58 -8.04 34.81
N PRO A 37 -3.43 -7.00 34.77
CA PRO A 37 -3.82 -6.29 35.96
C PRO A 37 -4.80 -7.10 36.81
N CYS A 38 -4.57 -7.14 38.12
CA CYS A 38 -5.55 -7.64 39.08
C CYS A 38 -5.33 -6.98 40.44
N THR A 39 -6.39 -6.38 40.99
CA THR A 39 -6.35 -5.72 42.30
C THR A 39 -7.47 -6.26 43.18
N LEU A 40 -7.23 -6.33 44.48
CA LEU A 40 -8.25 -6.65 45.46
C LEU A 40 -9.38 -5.59 45.45
N ARG A 41 -10.63 -6.03 45.56
CA ARG A 41 -11.79 -5.12 45.58
C ARG A 41 -11.84 -4.24 46.83
N HIS A 42 -11.23 -4.70 47.91
CA HIS A 42 -11.04 -3.94 49.14
C HIS A 42 -9.55 -3.62 49.27
N THR A 43 -9.20 -2.43 49.75
CA THR A 43 -7.84 -1.98 50.06
C THR A 43 -7.28 -2.72 51.28
N VAL A 44 -7.19 -4.04 51.19
CA VAL A 44 -6.57 -4.93 52.16
C VAL A 44 -5.27 -5.48 51.58
N SER A 45 -4.32 -5.82 52.45
CA SER A 45 -3.06 -6.43 52.03
C SER A 45 -3.30 -7.82 51.43
N ALA A 46 -2.64 -8.08 50.30
CA ALA A 46 -2.60 -9.36 49.62
C ALA A 46 -1.46 -10.27 50.09
N VAL A 47 -0.57 -9.80 50.99
CA VAL A 47 0.64 -10.53 51.41
C VAL A 47 0.32 -11.92 51.98
N TYR A 48 -0.75 -12.02 52.78
CA TYR A 48 -1.19 -13.27 53.41
C TYR A 48 -2.29 -14.00 52.62
N GLN A 49 -2.62 -13.54 51.42
CA GLN A 49 -3.65 -14.13 50.58
C GLN A 49 -3.07 -15.23 49.68
N SER A 50 -3.91 -16.21 49.34
CA SER A 50 -3.59 -17.15 48.26
C SER A 50 -4.02 -16.53 46.93
N ILE A 51 -3.07 -16.37 46.00
CA ILE A 51 -3.31 -15.75 44.69
C ILE A 51 -3.02 -16.79 43.62
N GLU A 52 -4.00 -17.03 42.76
CA GLU A 52 -3.91 -18.03 41.71
C GLU A 52 -4.19 -17.37 40.36
N TRP A 53 -3.18 -17.30 39.52
CA TRP A 53 -3.36 -16.98 38.11
C TRP A 53 -3.55 -18.27 37.33
N GLN A 54 -4.68 -18.39 36.64
CA GLN A 54 -5.11 -19.61 35.97
C GLN A 54 -5.43 -19.38 34.49
N ARG A 55 -5.15 -20.37 33.66
CA ARG A 55 -5.59 -20.53 32.28
C ARG A 55 -6.40 -21.83 32.15
N PRO A 56 -7.74 -21.76 32.18
CA PRO A 56 -8.59 -22.95 32.20
C PRO A 56 -8.42 -23.89 31.00
N ASP A 57 -7.89 -23.39 29.89
CA ASP A 57 -7.63 -24.13 28.66
C ASP A 57 -6.35 -24.99 28.72
N LEU A 58 -5.53 -24.83 29.76
CA LEU A 58 -4.27 -25.55 29.94
C LEU A 58 -4.35 -26.62 31.03
N LYS A 59 -3.43 -27.59 30.97
CA LYS A 59 -3.22 -28.61 31.99
C LYS A 59 -1.72 -28.75 32.29
N PRO A 60 -1.23 -28.42 33.49
CA PRO A 60 -1.93 -27.74 34.60
C PRO A 60 -2.49 -26.37 34.19
N LYS A 61 -3.55 -25.91 34.85
CA LYS A 61 -4.15 -24.59 34.52
C LYS A 61 -3.42 -23.45 35.22
N GLU A 62 -2.64 -23.74 36.25
CA GLU A 62 -1.98 -22.77 37.11
C GLU A 62 -0.81 -22.10 36.37
N VAL A 63 -1.01 -20.84 35.96
CA VAL A 63 0.01 -19.99 35.34
C VAL A 63 0.99 -19.47 36.38
N HIS A 64 0.49 -19.06 37.55
CA HIS A 64 1.30 -18.62 38.68
C HIS A 64 0.52 -18.85 39.97
N LEU A 65 1.21 -19.27 41.03
CA LEU A 65 0.61 -19.56 42.32
C LEU A 65 1.44 -18.91 43.42
N TYR A 66 0.78 -18.16 44.29
CA TYR A 66 1.39 -17.54 45.47
C TYR A 66 0.57 -17.93 46.70
N ARG A 67 1.23 -18.53 47.69
CA ARG A 67 0.64 -18.98 48.96
C ARG A 67 1.73 -19.14 50.01
N ASP A 68 1.38 -19.03 51.29
CA ASP A 68 2.35 -19.09 52.39
C ASP A 68 3.52 -18.11 52.21
N GLU A 69 3.20 -16.89 51.74
CA GLU A 69 4.13 -15.77 51.52
C GLU A 69 5.22 -16.02 50.47
N LYS A 70 5.03 -17.01 49.58
CA LYS A 70 6.00 -17.37 48.55
C LYS A 70 5.34 -17.86 47.28
N ASP A 71 6.13 -17.84 46.20
CA ASP A 71 5.73 -18.41 44.92
C ASP A 71 5.79 -19.95 45.01
N ASP A 72 4.71 -20.61 44.61
CA ASP A 72 4.63 -22.07 44.56
C ASP A 72 4.78 -22.56 43.11
N LEU A 73 5.88 -23.26 42.87
CA LEU A 73 6.25 -23.75 41.55
C LEU A 73 5.80 -25.20 41.28
N VAL A 74 5.30 -25.91 42.30
CA VAL A 74 5.01 -27.35 42.24
C VAL A 74 3.90 -27.63 41.24
N LEU A 75 2.79 -26.90 41.35
CA LEU A 75 1.63 -27.04 40.46
C LEU A 75 1.67 -26.10 39.25
N GLN A 76 2.65 -25.18 39.20
CA GLN A 76 2.78 -24.23 38.11
C GLN A 76 3.03 -24.95 36.78
N ASN A 77 2.26 -24.58 35.77
CA ASN A 77 2.40 -25.07 34.42
C ASN A 77 3.84 -24.82 33.90
N PRO A 78 4.55 -25.86 33.41
CA PRO A 78 5.94 -25.76 32.99
C PRO A 78 6.23 -24.67 31.95
N VAL A 79 5.28 -24.33 31.07
CA VAL A 79 5.44 -23.32 30.01
C VAL A 79 5.61 -21.89 30.56
N PHE A 80 5.15 -21.65 31.79
CA PHE A 80 5.21 -20.35 32.47
C PHE A 80 6.32 -20.24 33.53
N ARG A 81 6.98 -21.35 33.87
CA ARG A 81 8.07 -21.36 34.86
C ARG A 81 9.20 -20.42 34.44
N GLY A 82 9.64 -19.57 35.36
CA GLY A 82 10.70 -18.57 35.11
C GLY A 82 10.30 -17.45 34.15
N ARG A 83 9.00 -17.32 33.83
CA ARG A 83 8.47 -16.25 32.98
C ARG A 83 7.47 -15.36 33.70
N THR A 84 6.92 -15.79 34.82
CA THR A 84 5.87 -15.08 35.56
C THR A 84 6.32 -14.62 36.94
N SER A 85 5.85 -13.47 37.40
CA SER A 85 6.05 -13.00 38.77
C SER A 85 4.92 -12.06 39.22
N LEU A 86 4.65 -12.02 40.52
CA LEU A 86 3.89 -10.93 41.15
C LEU A 86 4.81 -9.77 41.54
N PHE A 87 4.24 -8.58 41.70
CA PHE A 87 4.90 -7.41 42.28
C PHE A 87 4.83 -7.52 43.81
N LYS A 88 5.81 -8.16 44.43
CA LYS A 88 5.77 -8.53 45.85
C LYS A 88 5.66 -7.30 46.76
N GLU A 89 6.33 -6.23 46.38
CA GLU A 89 6.31 -4.93 47.02
C GLU A 89 4.93 -4.23 46.97
N GLU A 90 4.09 -4.56 45.98
CA GLU A 90 2.75 -3.98 45.83
C GLU A 90 1.64 -4.86 46.42
N LEU A 91 1.97 -6.03 46.96
CA LEU A 91 1.00 -6.90 47.63
C LEU A 91 0.40 -6.21 48.86
N GLU A 92 1.15 -5.39 49.59
CA GLU A 92 0.64 -4.60 50.72
C GLU A 92 -0.48 -3.64 50.32
N ASN A 93 -0.41 -3.13 49.08
CA ASN A 93 -1.41 -2.25 48.47
C ASN A 93 -2.56 -3.02 47.81
N GLY A 94 -2.59 -4.35 47.92
CA GLY A 94 -3.61 -5.20 47.32
C GLY A 94 -3.45 -5.40 45.80
N ASN A 95 -2.29 -5.06 45.23
CA ASN A 95 -1.99 -5.31 43.82
C ASN A 95 -1.48 -6.74 43.63
N THR A 96 -2.23 -7.52 42.88
CA THR A 96 -1.97 -8.94 42.59
C THR A 96 -1.71 -9.18 41.11
N SER A 97 -1.29 -8.12 40.40
CA SER A 97 -1.05 -8.15 38.97
C SER A 97 0.10 -9.11 38.62
N LEU A 98 -0.05 -9.81 37.49
CA LEU A 98 0.95 -10.75 37.00
C LEU A 98 1.83 -10.08 35.96
N LYS A 99 3.14 -10.10 36.16
CA LYS A 99 4.09 -9.84 35.08
C LYS A 99 4.36 -11.16 34.34
N LEU A 100 4.20 -11.18 33.03
CA LEU A 100 4.60 -12.26 32.13
C LEU A 100 5.69 -11.75 31.18
N THR A 101 6.81 -12.47 31.11
CA THR A 101 7.99 -12.08 30.34
C THR A 101 8.18 -12.90 29.07
N ARG A 102 8.81 -12.27 28.06
CA ARG A 102 9.12 -12.87 26.75
C ARG A 102 7.89 -13.53 26.13
N VAL A 103 6.83 -12.75 25.93
CA VAL A 103 5.52 -13.23 25.44
C VAL A 103 5.66 -14.03 24.15
N LYS A 104 4.87 -15.10 24.03
CA LYS A 104 4.79 -16.00 22.87
C LYS A 104 3.36 -15.99 22.33
N LEU A 105 3.17 -16.34 21.06
CA LEU A 105 1.82 -16.46 20.46
C LEU A 105 0.91 -17.40 21.24
N SER A 106 1.44 -18.52 21.74
CA SER A 106 0.71 -19.49 22.57
C SER A 106 0.23 -18.92 23.92
N ASP A 107 0.76 -17.78 24.35
CA ASP A 107 0.31 -17.15 25.59
C ASP A 107 -1.01 -16.40 25.41
N ALA A 108 -1.49 -16.18 24.17
CA ALA A 108 -2.79 -15.59 23.93
C ALA A 108 -3.92 -16.42 24.57
N GLY A 109 -4.93 -15.74 25.11
CA GLY A 109 -6.07 -16.38 25.74
C GLY A 109 -6.59 -15.65 26.98
N ASN A 110 -7.49 -16.31 27.69
CA ASN A 110 -8.13 -15.77 28.89
C ASN A 110 -7.39 -16.23 30.15
N TYR A 111 -6.91 -15.27 30.91
CA TYR A 111 -6.31 -15.47 32.22
C TYR A 111 -7.31 -15.13 33.31
N THR A 112 -7.35 -15.94 34.35
CA THR A 112 -8.19 -15.70 35.53
C THR A 112 -7.30 -15.46 36.74
N CYS A 113 -7.40 -14.27 37.31
CA CYS A 113 -6.90 -13.99 38.66
C CYS A 113 -7.96 -14.48 39.66
N TYR A 114 -7.60 -15.44 40.51
CA TYR A 114 -8.50 -16.07 41.46
C TYR A 114 -7.92 -16.01 42.88
N ILE A 115 -8.74 -15.56 43.83
CA ILE A 115 -8.32 -15.29 45.21
C ILE A 115 -9.33 -15.96 46.15
N PRO A 116 -9.06 -17.20 46.61
CA PRO A 116 -10.04 -18.02 47.32
C PRO A 116 -10.55 -17.40 48.62
N LEU A 117 -9.64 -16.85 49.41
CA LEU A 117 -9.91 -16.37 50.78
C LEU A 117 -10.67 -15.03 50.84
N LEU A 118 -10.85 -14.35 49.70
CA LEU A 118 -11.61 -13.10 49.58
C LEU A 118 -12.90 -13.34 48.80
N ASN A 119 -13.81 -14.13 49.39
CA ASN A 119 -15.10 -14.48 48.78
C ASN A 119 -14.97 -15.03 47.35
N HIS A 120 -13.92 -15.83 47.10
CA HIS A 120 -13.65 -16.35 45.76
C HIS A 120 -13.58 -15.27 44.67
N GLN A 121 -12.97 -14.11 44.98
CA GLN A 121 -12.81 -13.02 44.02
C GLN A 121 -12.17 -13.55 42.73
N LYS A 122 -12.77 -13.19 41.59
CA LYS A 122 -12.32 -13.57 40.24
C LYS A 122 -12.30 -12.36 39.33
N THR A 123 -11.20 -12.20 38.60
CA THR A 123 -11.06 -11.23 37.52
C THR A 123 -10.56 -11.97 36.28
N ILE A 124 -11.24 -11.77 35.15
CA ILE A 124 -10.86 -12.39 33.87
C ILE A 124 -10.21 -11.31 33.00
N ILE A 125 -9.03 -11.60 32.47
CA ILE A 125 -8.25 -10.73 31.60
C ILE A 125 -8.01 -11.48 30.30
N GLN A 126 -8.37 -10.86 29.18
CA GLN A 126 -8.04 -11.39 27.86
C GLN A 126 -6.71 -10.81 27.40
N LEU A 127 -5.76 -11.69 27.04
CA LEU A 127 -4.49 -11.32 26.42
C LEU A 127 -4.55 -11.65 24.93
N LEU A 128 -4.42 -10.62 24.10
CA LEU A 128 -4.16 -10.73 22.67
C LEU A 128 -2.66 -10.62 22.43
N VAL A 129 -2.10 -11.54 21.65
CA VAL A 129 -0.69 -11.53 21.29
C VAL A 129 -0.55 -11.29 19.80
N GLY A 130 0.26 -10.30 19.45
CA GLY A 130 0.63 -9.98 18.08
C GLY A 130 2.08 -10.31 17.75
N ALA A 131 2.36 -10.66 16.52
CA ALA A 131 3.69 -10.61 15.92
C ALA A 131 3.67 -9.55 14.82
N VAL A 132 4.68 -8.69 14.81
CA VAL A 132 4.76 -7.55 13.89
C VAL A 132 6.09 -7.62 13.17
N SER A 133 6.09 -7.32 11.88
CA SER A 133 7.30 -7.27 11.07
C SER A 133 7.41 -5.96 10.32
N ARG A 134 8.63 -5.58 9.97
CA ARG A 134 8.88 -4.38 9.18
C ARG A 134 8.75 -4.77 7.70
N PRO A 135 7.83 -4.14 6.94
CA PRO A 135 7.71 -4.43 5.51
C PRO A 135 9.00 -4.06 4.77
N VAL A 136 9.32 -4.86 3.76
CA VAL A 136 10.41 -4.64 2.82
C VAL A 136 9.80 -4.27 1.48
N ILE A 137 10.35 -3.24 0.82
CA ILE A 137 9.93 -2.84 -0.52
C ILE A 137 11.07 -3.14 -1.49
N ILE A 138 10.75 -3.82 -2.58
CA ILE A 138 11.64 -4.22 -3.65
C ILE A 138 11.13 -3.57 -4.94
N ILE A 139 12.04 -3.03 -5.73
CA ILE A 139 11.74 -2.52 -7.07
C ILE A 139 11.98 -3.68 -8.04
N GLU A 140 10.94 -4.21 -8.66
CA GLU A 140 11.05 -5.41 -9.51
C GLU A 140 11.38 -5.08 -10.96
N GLY A 141 10.97 -3.91 -11.45
CA GLY A 141 11.25 -3.50 -12.81
C GLY A 141 10.26 -2.47 -13.33
N MET A 142 9.98 -2.57 -14.64
CA MET A 142 9.13 -1.65 -15.37
C MET A 142 8.07 -2.42 -16.15
N GLU A 143 6.86 -1.87 -16.22
CA GLU A 143 5.81 -2.27 -17.15
C GLU A 143 5.47 -1.07 -18.02
N GLY A 144 5.98 -1.06 -19.27
CA GLY A 144 5.94 0.13 -20.12
C GLY A 144 6.72 1.29 -19.52
N ASP A 145 6.03 2.39 -19.22
CA ASP A 145 6.60 3.61 -18.64
C ASP A 145 6.43 3.71 -17.11
N GLU A 146 5.83 2.69 -16.48
CA GLU A 146 5.51 2.65 -15.05
C GLU A 146 6.41 1.66 -14.29
N VAL A 147 6.66 1.94 -13.01
CA VAL A 147 7.55 1.13 -12.16
C VAL A 147 6.72 0.12 -11.38
N VAL A 148 7.18 -1.12 -11.33
CA VAL A 148 6.58 -2.18 -10.52
C VAL A 148 7.29 -2.27 -9.17
N LEU A 149 6.55 -2.09 -8.09
CA LEU A 149 7.02 -2.23 -6.72
C LEU A 149 6.35 -3.44 -6.06
N ARG A 150 7.16 -4.25 -5.37
CA ARG A 150 6.70 -5.34 -4.50
C ARG A 150 6.95 -4.97 -3.05
N CYS A 151 5.97 -5.19 -2.19
CA CYS A 151 6.12 -5.11 -0.74
C CYS A 151 5.87 -6.46 -0.12
N GLU A 152 6.71 -6.84 0.84
CA GLU A 152 6.63 -8.11 1.54
C GLU A 152 6.80 -7.90 3.05
N ALA A 153 5.96 -8.57 3.83
CA ALA A 153 6.07 -8.61 5.29
C ALA A 153 5.86 -10.04 5.79
N GLU A 154 6.87 -10.59 6.46
CA GLU A 154 6.90 -11.97 6.95
C GLU A 154 6.71 -12.02 8.47
N GLY A 155 6.09 -13.09 8.98
CA GLY A 155 6.01 -13.36 10.42
C GLY A 155 4.99 -12.50 11.17
N CYS A 156 3.94 -12.01 10.49
CA CYS A 156 2.90 -11.20 11.12
C CYS A 156 1.81 -12.07 11.75
N TYR A 157 1.29 -11.72 12.92
CA TYR A 157 0.11 -12.34 13.52
C TYR A 157 -0.66 -11.33 14.39
N PRO A 158 -2.00 -11.24 14.33
CA PRO A 158 -2.91 -11.92 13.42
C PRO A 158 -2.75 -11.42 11.97
N GLU A 159 -3.58 -11.91 11.05
CA GLU A 159 -3.53 -11.59 9.63
C GLU A 159 -3.49 -10.07 9.39
N PRO A 160 -2.46 -9.56 8.70
CA PRO A 160 -2.35 -8.14 8.43
C PRO A 160 -3.06 -7.74 7.12
N VAL A 161 -3.47 -6.47 7.05
CA VAL A 161 -3.90 -5.80 5.82
C VAL A 161 -2.73 -4.99 5.28
N MET A 162 -2.43 -5.14 3.99
CA MET A 162 -1.39 -4.38 3.29
C MET A 162 -2.02 -3.33 2.37
N GLU A 163 -1.53 -2.09 2.47
CA GLU A 163 -1.97 -0.97 1.66
C GLU A 163 -0.77 -0.22 1.08
N TRP A 164 -0.92 0.26 -0.15
CA TRP A 164 0.02 1.18 -0.77
C TRP A 164 -0.46 2.61 -0.60
N CYS A 165 0.45 3.53 -0.35
CA CYS A 165 0.16 4.96 -0.32
C CYS A 165 1.17 5.76 -1.12
N ASP A 166 0.72 6.86 -1.73
CA ASP A 166 1.60 7.85 -2.34
C ASP A 166 2.32 8.72 -1.29
N ALA A 167 3.10 9.69 -1.75
CA ALA A 167 3.85 10.60 -0.90
C ALA A 167 2.96 11.49 0.00
N GLN A 168 1.68 11.67 -0.35
CA GLN A 168 0.70 12.42 0.42
C GLN A 168 -0.12 11.53 1.37
N GLY A 169 0.15 10.21 1.38
CA GLY A 169 -0.58 9.25 2.20
C GLY A 169 -1.93 8.82 1.61
N ARG A 170 -2.21 9.13 0.34
CA ARG A 170 -3.42 8.66 -0.34
C ARG A 170 -3.23 7.21 -0.75
N VAL A 171 -4.26 6.38 -0.54
CA VAL A 171 -4.22 4.96 -0.87
C VAL A 171 -4.17 4.75 -2.38
N LEU A 172 -3.25 3.91 -2.84
CA LEU A 172 -3.08 3.52 -4.23
C LEU A 172 -3.70 2.13 -4.46
N PRO A 173 -4.31 1.87 -5.64
CA PRO A 173 -4.80 0.55 -5.98
C PRO A 173 -3.63 -0.42 -6.18
N ALA A 174 -3.71 -1.61 -5.60
CA ALA A 174 -2.74 -2.67 -5.86
C ALA A 174 -2.89 -3.20 -7.30
N ALA A 175 -1.79 -3.70 -7.88
CA ALA A 175 -1.76 -4.28 -9.22
C ALA A 175 -2.40 -5.68 -9.30
N GLY A 176 -2.83 -6.23 -8.17
CA GLY A 176 -3.46 -7.55 -8.06
C GLY A 176 -3.91 -7.83 -6.62
N PRO A 177 -4.47 -9.02 -6.37
CA PRO A 177 -4.79 -9.45 -5.01
C PRO A 177 -3.50 -9.58 -4.18
N THR A 178 -3.60 -9.29 -2.88
CA THR A 178 -2.51 -9.56 -1.93
C THR A 178 -2.32 -11.08 -1.81
N GLU A 179 -1.08 -11.52 -2.02
CA GLU A 179 -0.69 -12.91 -1.83
C GLU A 179 -0.42 -13.15 -0.35
N THR A 180 -1.03 -14.19 0.21
CA THR A 180 -0.91 -14.51 1.63
C THR A 180 -0.53 -15.98 1.79
N SER A 181 0.49 -16.24 2.59
CA SER A 181 0.89 -17.59 2.99
C SER A 181 1.05 -17.66 4.50
N ARG A 182 1.01 -18.89 5.05
CA ARG A 182 1.05 -19.14 6.50
C ARG A 182 2.13 -20.14 6.83
N ASP A 183 2.95 -19.84 7.84
CA ASP A 183 3.96 -20.76 8.36
C ASP A 183 3.35 -21.83 9.29
N ARG A 184 4.20 -22.70 9.87
CA ARG A 184 3.76 -23.80 10.74
C ARG A 184 3.26 -23.30 12.10
N GLU A 185 3.81 -22.18 12.55
CA GLU A 185 3.49 -21.49 13.79
C GLU A 185 2.20 -20.66 13.67
N GLY A 186 1.71 -20.48 12.44
CA GLY A 186 0.50 -19.79 12.11
C GLY A 186 0.67 -18.29 11.82
N CYS A 187 1.90 -17.79 11.68
CA CYS A 187 2.19 -16.43 11.24
C CYS A 187 2.02 -16.29 9.73
N TYR A 188 1.70 -15.07 9.30
CA TYR A 188 1.41 -14.70 7.94
C TYR A 188 2.63 -14.07 7.27
N THR A 189 2.87 -14.47 6.02
CA THR A 189 3.68 -13.73 5.06
C THR A 189 2.75 -13.16 4.00
N VAL A 190 2.76 -11.84 3.86
CA VAL A 190 1.92 -11.10 2.93
C VAL A 190 2.77 -10.36 1.90
N THR A 191 2.36 -10.44 0.64
CA THR A 191 3.03 -9.81 -0.49
C THR A 191 2.02 -9.05 -1.34
N SER A 192 2.32 -7.81 -1.70
CA SER A 192 1.49 -6.99 -2.58
C SER A 192 2.34 -6.27 -3.61
N HIS A 193 1.75 -6.01 -4.78
CA HIS A 193 2.39 -5.31 -5.88
C HIS A 193 1.62 -4.02 -6.20
N VAL A 194 2.34 -2.99 -6.62
CA VAL A 194 1.75 -1.75 -7.14
C VAL A 194 2.52 -1.31 -8.38
N ILE A 195 1.78 -0.83 -9.38
CA ILE A 195 2.33 -0.21 -10.59
C ILE A 195 2.15 1.29 -10.43
N VAL A 196 3.25 2.05 -10.49
CA VAL A 196 3.25 3.48 -10.22
C VAL A 196 3.86 4.30 -11.36
N PRO A 197 3.18 5.35 -11.83
CA PRO A 197 3.75 6.29 -12.79
C PRO A 197 4.73 7.25 -12.11
N LYS A 198 5.47 8.00 -12.93
CA LYS A 198 6.30 9.10 -12.46
C LYS A 198 5.45 10.15 -11.75
N SER A 199 5.93 10.61 -10.60
CA SER A 199 5.33 11.71 -9.81
C SER A 199 6.40 12.72 -9.40
N ASP A 200 5.99 13.88 -8.85
CA ASP A 200 6.95 14.92 -8.44
C ASP A 200 7.88 14.48 -7.30
N ASN A 201 7.42 13.58 -6.42
CA ASN A 201 8.16 13.16 -5.22
C ASN A 201 8.64 11.69 -5.29
N ASN A 202 8.16 10.90 -6.27
CA ASN A 202 8.50 9.48 -6.51
C ASN A 202 8.63 8.62 -5.25
N THR A 203 7.87 8.94 -4.21
CA THR A 203 7.98 8.30 -2.91
C THR A 203 6.71 7.53 -2.64
N PHE A 204 6.85 6.26 -2.35
CA PHE A 204 5.76 5.33 -2.15
C PHE A 204 5.91 4.64 -0.80
N THR A 205 4.79 4.40 -0.14
CA THR A 205 4.73 3.83 1.19
C THR A 205 3.97 2.52 1.13
N CYS A 206 4.56 1.45 1.66
CA CYS A 206 3.84 0.24 1.98
C CYS A 206 3.47 0.27 3.45
N ARG A 207 2.18 0.13 3.76
CA ARG A 207 1.62 0.17 5.10
C ARG A 207 0.99 -1.19 5.43
N VAL A 208 1.38 -1.76 6.57
CA VAL A 208 0.92 -3.04 7.07
C VAL A 208 0.19 -2.81 8.39
N GLN A 209 -1.08 -3.20 8.46
CA GLN A 209 -1.97 -2.94 9.59
C GLN A 209 -2.54 -4.24 10.15
N GLN A 210 -2.58 -4.37 11.47
CA GLN A 210 -3.23 -5.49 12.15
C GLN A 210 -4.35 -4.94 13.01
N LEU A 211 -5.57 -5.05 12.49
CA LEU A 211 -6.76 -4.38 13.01
C LEU A 211 -7.13 -4.85 14.43
N GLU A 212 -7.01 -6.16 14.69
CA GLU A 212 -7.37 -6.76 15.99
C GLU A 212 -6.52 -6.21 17.14
N ILE A 213 -5.22 -6.03 16.91
CA ILE A 213 -4.27 -5.51 17.90
C ILE A 213 -4.01 -4.00 17.75
N LYS A 214 -4.72 -3.34 16.81
CA LYS A 214 -4.58 -1.90 16.48
C LYS A 214 -3.13 -1.49 16.22
N HIS A 215 -2.37 -2.35 15.57
CA HIS A 215 -0.96 -2.12 15.25
C HIS A 215 -0.77 -1.70 13.79
N MET A 216 0.20 -0.82 13.53
CA MET A 216 0.54 -0.39 12.17
C MET A 216 2.05 -0.17 12.02
N LYS A 217 2.62 -0.67 10.92
CA LYS A 217 3.99 -0.42 10.47
C LYS A 217 3.99 0.01 9.02
N GLU A 218 4.97 0.83 8.66
CA GLU A 218 5.14 1.27 7.28
C GLU A 218 6.61 1.29 6.86
N ARG A 219 6.84 1.19 5.56
CA ARG A 219 8.13 1.38 4.90
C ARG A 219 7.94 2.33 3.73
N ARG A 220 8.91 3.21 3.52
CA ARG A 220 8.96 4.13 2.39
C ARG A 220 10.08 3.76 1.44
N VAL A 221 9.83 3.93 0.15
CA VAL A 221 10.82 3.83 -0.91
C VAL A 221 10.76 5.09 -1.77
N HIS A 222 11.92 5.60 -2.17
CA HIS A 222 12.03 6.65 -3.18
C HIS A 222 12.54 6.00 -4.47
N VAL A 223 11.79 6.15 -5.55
CA VAL A 223 12.12 5.61 -6.87
C VAL A 223 12.92 6.66 -7.64
N PRO A 224 14.17 6.38 -8.03
CA PRO A 224 14.99 7.35 -8.76
C PRO A 224 14.40 7.74 -10.11
N ASP A 225 14.47 9.04 -10.45
CA ASP A 225 13.93 9.59 -11.71
C ASP A 225 14.44 8.88 -12.98
N GLN A 226 15.67 8.36 -12.94
CA GLN A 226 16.30 7.66 -14.06
C GLN A 226 15.60 6.35 -14.43
N MET A 227 14.78 5.81 -13.53
CA MET A 227 14.05 4.57 -13.77
C MET A 227 12.80 4.81 -14.62
N PHE A 228 12.26 6.02 -14.61
CA PHE A 228 11.17 6.40 -15.50
C PHE A 228 11.73 6.80 -16.87
N PRO A 229 11.16 6.29 -17.97
CA PRO A 229 11.60 6.68 -19.29
C PRO A 229 11.44 8.18 -19.48
N LYS A 230 12.49 8.82 -20.02
CA LYS A 230 12.41 10.24 -20.35
C LYS A 230 11.55 10.36 -21.60
N THR A 231 10.33 10.87 -21.46
CA THR A 231 9.58 11.36 -22.63
C THR A 231 10.34 12.56 -23.18
N CYS A 232 11.17 12.33 -24.20
CA CYS A 232 11.98 13.38 -24.79
C CYS A 232 11.10 14.14 -25.78
N TRP A 233 10.37 15.13 -25.28
CA TRP A 233 9.61 16.06 -26.12
C TRP A 233 10.47 16.65 -27.24
N LEU A 234 11.77 16.85 -26.98
CA LEU A 234 12.76 17.21 -28.00
C LEU A 234 12.89 16.18 -29.12
N THR A 235 12.87 14.87 -28.84
CA THR A 235 12.91 13.86 -29.92
C THR A 235 11.63 13.90 -30.74
N VAL A 236 10.46 14.06 -30.09
CA VAL A 236 9.18 14.21 -30.81
C VAL A 236 9.20 15.46 -31.70
N LEU A 237 9.63 16.59 -31.15
CA LEU A 237 9.69 17.87 -31.86
C LEU A 237 10.69 17.82 -33.04
N VAL A 238 11.86 17.20 -32.83
CA VAL A 238 12.84 16.97 -33.91
C VAL A 238 12.27 16.07 -34.99
N THR A 239 11.59 14.98 -34.65
CA THR A 239 10.98 14.09 -35.66
C THR A 239 9.94 14.82 -36.50
N VAL A 240 9.08 15.65 -35.89
CA VAL A 240 8.08 16.46 -36.60
C VAL A 240 8.74 17.53 -37.49
N LEU A 241 9.79 18.19 -37.01
CA LEU A 241 10.52 19.19 -37.82
C LEU A 241 11.19 18.54 -39.04
N VAL A 242 11.80 17.36 -38.86
CA VAL A 242 12.43 16.62 -39.95
C VAL A 242 11.41 16.17 -40.98
N THR A 243 10.25 15.64 -40.57
CA THR A 243 9.21 15.23 -41.53
C THR A 243 8.67 16.42 -42.32
N VAL A 244 8.40 17.55 -41.67
CA VAL A 244 7.96 18.78 -42.34
C VAL A 244 9.02 19.30 -43.33
N LEU A 245 10.30 19.26 -42.96
CA LEU A 245 11.40 19.65 -43.86
C LEU A 245 11.49 18.74 -45.08
N VAL A 246 11.36 17.42 -44.90
CA VAL A 246 11.38 16.46 -45.99
C VAL A 246 10.22 16.72 -46.96
N GLU A 247 9.02 16.94 -46.46
CA GLU A 247 7.86 17.27 -47.29
C GLU A 247 8.05 18.62 -48.02
N ALA A 248 8.55 19.64 -47.33
CA ALA A 248 8.82 20.94 -47.94
C ALA A 248 9.88 20.85 -49.05
N VAL A 249 10.95 20.08 -48.84
CA VAL A 249 11.98 19.81 -49.86
C VAL A 249 11.40 19.03 -51.03
N ALA A 250 10.60 17.99 -50.78
CA ALA A 250 9.95 17.22 -51.84
C ALA A 250 9.00 18.08 -52.69
N VAL A 251 8.19 18.93 -52.05
CA VAL A 251 7.32 19.91 -52.71
C VAL A 251 8.16 20.91 -53.50
N GLY A 252 9.24 21.43 -52.91
CA GLY A 252 10.16 22.35 -53.56
C GLY A 252 10.79 21.74 -54.83
N LEU A 253 11.32 20.52 -54.74
CA LEU A 253 11.87 19.79 -55.87
C LEU A 253 10.83 19.52 -56.96
N TYR A 254 9.61 19.14 -56.55
CA TYR A 254 8.49 18.94 -57.49
C TYR A 254 8.14 20.24 -58.24
N LEU A 255 8.05 21.38 -57.53
CA LEU A 255 7.78 22.68 -58.13
C LEU A 255 8.90 23.12 -59.09
N LEU A 256 10.17 22.88 -58.72
CA LEU A 256 11.32 23.15 -59.58
C LEU A 256 11.30 22.28 -60.83
N MET A 257 11.03 20.98 -60.69
CA MET A 257 10.91 20.05 -61.81
C MET A 257 9.76 20.45 -62.74
N LYS A 258 8.60 20.81 -62.18
CA LYS A 258 7.44 21.31 -62.94
C LYS A 258 7.77 22.60 -63.68
N LYS A 259 8.46 23.55 -63.04
CA LYS A 259 8.90 24.80 -63.66
C LYS A 259 9.87 24.51 -64.80
N TRP A 260 10.87 23.66 -64.59
CA TRP A 260 11.83 23.25 -65.62
C TRP A 260 11.15 22.60 -66.83
N ILE A 261 10.22 21.66 -66.62
CA ILE A 261 9.43 21.05 -67.69
C ILE A 261 8.60 22.09 -68.47
N LEU A 262 8.00 23.06 -67.78
CA LEU A 262 7.22 24.13 -68.42
C LEU A 262 8.12 25.08 -69.23
N THR A 263 9.30 25.43 -68.74
CA THR A 263 10.28 26.26 -69.46
C THR A 263 10.81 25.51 -70.67
N PHE A 264 11.18 24.24 -70.50
CA PHE A 264 11.63 23.38 -71.59
C PHE A 264 10.55 23.19 -72.66
N ARG A 265 9.28 23.01 -72.26
CA ARG A 265 8.15 23.02 -73.21
C ARG A 265 8.04 24.36 -73.93
N LYS A 266 8.18 25.50 -73.26
CA LYS A 266 8.15 26.81 -73.93
C LYS A 266 9.26 26.95 -74.96
N GLU A 267 10.49 26.61 -74.61
CA GLU A 267 11.65 26.66 -75.50
C GLU A 267 11.51 25.70 -76.69
N ALA A 268 10.99 24.49 -76.46
CA ALA A 268 10.69 23.55 -77.53
C ALA A 268 9.57 24.06 -78.46
N TRP A 269 8.49 24.64 -77.91
CA TRP A 269 7.41 25.24 -78.70
C TRP A 269 7.87 26.45 -79.52
N THR A 270 8.74 27.31 -78.99
CA THR A 270 9.28 28.46 -79.75
C THR A 270 10.21 28.00 -80.88
N SER A 271 11.03 26.96 -80.67
CA SER A 271 11.87 26.39 -81.72
C SER A 271 11.05 25.75 -82.86
N LEU A 272 9.96 25.03 -82.53
CA LEU A 272 9.04 24.46 -83.53
C LEU A 272 8.32 25.54 -84.34
N MET A 273 7.85 26.61 -83.69
CA MET A 273 7.18 27.72 -84.38
C MET A 273 8.15 28.44 -85.33
N LYS A 274 9.41 28.66 -84.90
CA LYS A 274 10.44 29.26 -85.73
C LYS A 274 10.78 28.39 -86.95
N ASN A 275 10.95 27.08 -86.77
CA ASN A 275 11.18 26.16 -87.89
C ASN A 275 10.01 26.18 -88.88
N LYS A 276 8.77 26.16 -88.38
CA LYS A 276 7.57 26.19 -89.23
C LYS A 276 7.46 27.47 -90.07
N GLU A 277 7.84 28.60 -89.50
CA GLU A 277 7.87 29.89 -90.19
C GLU A 277 9.01 29.94 -91.24
N THR A 278 10.14 29.30 -90.95
CA THR A 278 11.27 29.17 -91.89
C THR A 278 10.91 28.29 -93.09
N THR A 279 10.29 27.12 -92.87
CA THR A 279 9.82 26.24 -93.95
C THR A 279 8.74 26.88 -94.80
N LYS A 280 7.87 27.70 -94.20
CA LYS A 280 6.84 28.43 -94.95
C LYS A 280 7.45 29.51 -95.85
N ASN A 281 8.46 30.23 -95.35
CA ASN A 281 9.17 31.22 -96.15
C ASN A 281 9.94 30.58 -97.32
N GLU A 282 10.50 29.37 -97.14
CA GLU A 282 11.14 28.61 -98.22
C GLU A 282 10.13 28.11 -99.29
N GLU A 283 8.93 27.67 -98.89
CA GLU A 283 7.86 27.30 -99.82
C GLU A 283 7.30 28.52 -100.59
N ASP A 284 7.17 29.66 -99.90
CA ASP A 284 6.74 30.92 -100.51
C ASP A 284 7.81 31.48 -101.47
N GLU A 285 9.12 31.30 -101.20
CA GLU A 285 10.20 31.65 -102.16
C GLU A 285 10.26 30.70 -103.37
N ALA A 286 10.08 29.39 -103.16
CA ALA A 286 10.11 28.39 -104.24
C ALA A 286 8.92 28.56 -105.21
N SER A 287 7.75 28.96 -104.70
CA SER A 287 6.58 29.24 -105.53
C SER A 287 6.74 30.51 -106.37
N VAL A 288 7.40 31.55 -105.85
CA VAL A 288 7.72 32.78 -106.62
C VAL A 288 8.74 32.52 -107.74
N LEU A 289 9.76 31.69 -107.50
CA LEU A 289 10.75 31.33 -108.52
C LEU A 289 10.15 30.52 -109.68
N SER A 290 9.13 29.69 -109.41
CA SER A 290 8.42 28.91 -110.44
C SER A 290 7.51 29.74 -111.38
N LEU A 291 7.20 30.99 -111.03
CA LEU A 291 6.35 31.89 -111.81
C LEU A 291 7.14 32.85 -112.74
N SER A 292 8.48 32.83 -112.69
CA SER A 292 9.36 33.70 -113.49
C SER A 292 10.00 33.03 -114.71
N SER A 293 9.64 31.78 -115.01
CA SER A 293 10.22 30.95 -116.09
C SER A 293 9.26 30.58 -117.22
N VAL A 294 8.27 31.43 -117.53
CA VAL A 294 7.39 31.30 -118.70
C VAL A 294 7.29 32.63 -119.44
#